data_AF-A0A9E5F4X0-F1
#
_entry.id   AF-A0A9E5F4X0-F1
#
_cell.length_a   1.000
_cell.length_b   1.000
_cell.length_c   1.000
_cell.angle_alpha   90.00
_cell.angle_beta   90.00
_cell.angle_gamma   90.00
#
_symmetry.space_group_name_H-M   'P 1'
#
loop_
_entity.id
_entity.type
_entity.pdbx_description
1 polymer ?
#
loop_
_entity_poly.entity_id
_entity_poly.type
_entity_poly.pdbx_seq_one_letter_code
_entity_poly.pdbx_strand_id
1 'polypeptide(L)'
;MNRSLLIAWTFVLGLFAWNGFSDPAPNAPSNKLQHMYEIFYLPFSIEFKQGRTYNDIFPLIADKRGEFTQLLTPDKLKVLDQEFSAERKSWEKSSLFLNTPLELNESQAITQRLISHRISLKRTAWDKVSVADQIKVKALLDGKPEMIKKAVTQYQFLRSLMKGANEDKFNFFVIGPSWCESSKEYRYILEHYSKKFPNAQLVLHSVVVDDPQGQIFDSQLMNDLFPFPENYSHNSVPRFLALEKSEGQLKVWEEGHALAELKNRFFAQHRGFLDSALPVLKKVSVPNRFLASPSY
;
A
#
# COMPACT_ATOMS: atom_id res chain seq x y z
N MET A 1 17.05 -28.75 -50.60
CA MET A 1 15.81 -27.95 -50.60
C MET A 1 15.07 -28.26 -49.30
N ASN A 2 15.39 -27.55 -48.20
CA ASN A 2 14.72 -26.34 -47.69
C ASN A 2 13.21 -26.50 -47.41
N ARG A 3 12.84 -26.62 -46.12
CA ARG A 3 12.25 -25.52 -45.34
C ARG A 3 12.12 -25.88 -43.85
N SER A 4 13.00 -25.29 -43.06
CA SER A 4 12.82 -24.93 -41.66
C SER A 4 11.89 -23.71 -41.55
N LEU A 5 11.07 -23.61 -40.49
CA LEU A 5 10.59 -22.36 -39.89
C LEU A 5 9.91 -22.71 -38.55
N LEU A 6 10.65 -22.61 -37.44
CA LEU A 6 10.53 -21.51 -36.47
C LEU A 6 9.10 -21.36 -35.90
N ILE A 7 8.79 -22.19 -34.89
CA ILE A 7 7.92 -21.78 -33.79
C ILE A 7 8.87 -21.51 -32.62
N ALA A 8 9.53 -20.36 -32.70
CA ALA A 8 10.37 -19.83 -31.65
C ALA A 8 9.80 -18.49 -31.20
N TRP A 9 9.45 -18.42 -29.92
CA TRP A 9 9.75 -17.29 -29.05
C TRP A 9 9.29 -15.91 -29.54
N THR A 10 8.03 -15.58 -29.30
CA THR A 10 7.50 -14.21 -29.47
C THR A 10 6.82 -13.63 -28.23
N PHE A 11 6.88 -14.28 -27.06
CA PHE A 11 6.22 -13.80 -25.83
C PHE A 11 7.09 -12.95 -24.88
N VAL A 12 8.31 -12.56 -25.29
CA VAL A 12 9.21 -11.72 -24.46
C VAL A 12 9.33 -10.28 -24.99
N LEU A 13 8.70 -9.94 -26.12
CA LEU A 13 8.82 -8.62 -26.74
C LEU A 13 7.47 -7.93 -26.85
N GLY A 14 6.91 -7.61 -25.68
CA GLY A 14 5.85 -6.61 -25.54
C GLY A 14 6.44 -5.34 -24.92
N LEU A 15 7.07 -4.51 -25.74
CA LEU A 15 7.25 -3.06 -25.54
C LEU A 15 7.63 -2.61 -24.12
N PHE A 16 8.92 -2.74 -23.76
CA PHE A 16 9.55 -1.74 -22.90
C PHE A 16 9.82 -0.48 -23.74
N ALA A 17 8.76 0.24 -24.10
CA ALA A 17 8.90 1.65 -24.44
C ALA A 17 9.18 2.38 -23.11
N TRP A 18 10.46 2.42 -22.72
CA TRP A 18 10.94 3.13 -21.53
C TRP A 18 10.93 4.64 -21.78
N ASN A 19 9.73 5.19 -21.97
CA ASN A 19 9.52 6.63 -22.11
C ASN A 19 9.42 7.23 -20.71
N GLY A 20 10.57 7.60 -20.16
CA GLY A 20 10.68 8.47 -19.00
C GLY A 20 10.13 7.88 -17.70
N PHE A 21 10.96 7.87 -16.66
CA PHE A 21 10.42 8.37 -15.40
C PHE A 21 9.98 9.80 -15.72
N SER A 22 8.70 9.99 -16.02
CA SER A 22 8.13 11.33 -15.93
C SER A 22 8.34 11.70 -14.47
N ASP A 23 9.31 12.57 -14.21
CA ASP A 23 9.50 13.17 -12.90
C ASP A 23 8.11 13.55 -12.39
N PRO A 24 7.62 12.99 -11.28
CA PRO A 24 6.71 13.78 -10.51
C PRO A 24 7.50 15.04 -10.20
N ALA A 25 6.93 16.21 -10.52
CA ALA A 25 7.33 17.51 -9.98
C ALA A 25 7.80 17.36 -8.52
N PRO A 26 8.69 18.23 -7.98
CA PRO A 26 9.25 18.06 -6.64
C PRO A 26 8.12 18.09 -5.60
N ASN A 27 7.52 16.92 -5.39
CA ASN A 27 6.40 16.73 -4.51
C ASN A 27 7.06 16.74 -3.15
N ALA A 28 6.71 17.73 -2.34
CA ALA A 28 7.06 17.72 -0.93
C ALA A 28 6.85 16.29 -0.39
N PRO A 29 7.80 15.75 0.38
CA PRO A 29 7.73 14.36 0.85
C PRO A 29 6.35 14.12 1.46
N SER A 30 5.63 13.12 0.98
CA SER A 30 4.32 12.80 1.52
C SER A 30 4.47 12.25 2.93
N ASN A 31 3.75 12.87 3.88
CA ASN A 31 3.85 12.54 5.29
C ASN A 31 3.22 11.17 5.60
N LYS A 32 4.07 10.13 5.63
CA LYS A 32 3.68 8.76 5.98
C LYS A 32 2.87 8.70 7.26
N LEU A 33 3.35 9.37 8.32
CA LEU A 33 2.71 9.31 9.64
C LEU A 33 1.32 9.95 9.61
N GLN A 34 1.17 11.06 8.88
CA GLN A 34 -0.13 11.69 8.67
C GLN A 34 -1.10 10.72 7.97
N HIS A 35 -0.70 10.13 6.84
CA HIS A 35 -1.59 9.23 6.09
C HIS A 35 -1.91 7.93 6.83
N MET A 36 -0.97 7.44 7.65
CA MET A 36 -1.21 6.37 8.61
C MET A 36 -2.34 6.75 9.56
N TYR A 37 -2.26 7.91 10.23
CA TYR A 37 -3.32 8.38 11.12
C TYR A 37 -4.66 8.60 10.40
N GLU A 38 -4.65 9.17 9.19
CA GLU A 38 -5.88 9.36 8.42
C GLU A 38 -6.58 8.03 8.07
N ILE A 39 -5.83 6.97 7.80
CA ILE A 39 -6.38 5.63 7.58
C ILE A 39 -6.87 5.03 8.91
N PHE A 40 -6.06 5.13 9.96
CA PHE A 40 -6.40 4.58 11.28
C PHE A 40 -7.69 5.20 11.83
N TYR A 41 -7.81 6.52 11.74
CA TYR A 41 -8.97 7.28 12.21
C TYR A 41 -10.03 7.50 11.12
N LEU A 42 -9.90 6.89 9.95
CA LEU A 42 -10.91 6.93 8.88
C LEU A 42 -12.36 6.67 9.35
N PRO A 43 -12.63 5.74 10.29
CA PRO A 43 -13.99 5.48 10.74
C PRO A 43 -14.62 6.66 11.48
N PHE A 44 -13.78 7.59 11.95
CA PHE A 44 -14.15 8.82 12.62
C PHE A 44 -14.12 9.96 11.60
N SER A 45 -14.99 10.95 11.78
CA SER A 45 -14.96 12.18 10.97
C SER A 45 -13.84 13.11 11.44
N ILE A 46 -12.59 12.63 11.39
CA ILE A 46 -11.38 13.37 11.75
C ILE A 46 -10.55 13.57 10.47
N GLU A 47 -10.11 14.81 10.24
CA GLU A 47 -9.07 15.11 9.27
C GLU A 47 -7.74 15.34 9.97
N PHE A 48 -6.63 15.12 9.28
CA PHE A 48 -5.30 15.47 9.77
C PHE A 48 -4.66 16.48 8.83
N LYS A 49 -4.06 17.53 9.39
CA LYS A 49 -3.28 18.50 8.62
C LYS A 49 -1.86 18.56 9.14
N GLN A 50 -0.91 18.60 8.22
CA GLN A 50 0.47 18.91 8.55
C GLN A 50 0.58 20.36 9.05
N GLY A 51 1.38 20.54 10.08
CA GLY A 51 1.71 21.83 10.66
C GLY A 51 2.87 22.51 9.97
N ARG A 52 3.61 23.31 10.76
CA ARG A 52 4.77 24.05 10.25
C ARG A 52 5.94 23.12 9.95
N THR A 53 6.10 22.06 10.74
CA THR A 53 7.10 21.02 10.50
C THR A 53 6.45 19.75 9.95
N TYR A 54 7.27 18.86 9.39
CA TYR A 54 6.83 17.56 8.88
C TYR A 54 6.27 16.64 9.98
N ASN A 55 6.70 16.82 11.23
CA ASN A 55 6.24 15.97 12.34
C ASN A 55 5.06 16.57 13.11
N ASP A 56 4.73 17.84 12.88
CA ASP A 56 3.54 18.46 13.46
C ASP A 56 2.32 17.98 12.69
N ILE A 57 1.50 17.13 13.31
CA ILE A 57 0.29 16.60 12.72
C ILE A 57 -0.89 16.97 13.63
N PHE A 58 -1.86 17.68 13.05
CA PHE A 58 -3.00 18.22 13.78
C PHE A 58 -4.29 17.47 13.44
N PRO A 59 -4.90 16.77 14.41
CA PRO A 59 -6.24 16.19 14.23
C PRO A 59 -7.29 17.31 14.31
N LEU A 60 -8.14 17.37 13.29
CA LEU A 60 -9.19 18.37 13.13
C LEU A 60 -10.55 17.70 13.04
N ILE A 61 -11.54 18.31 13.66
CA ILE A 61 -12.96 17.96 13.54
C ILE A 61 -13.71 19.09 12.84
N ALA A 62 -14.80 18.72 12.18
CA ALA A 62 -15.69 19.67 11.53
C ALA A 62 -16.35 20.60 12.57
N ASP A 63 -16.40 21.89 12.25
CA ASP A 63 -17.15 22.88 13.01
C ASP A 63 -18.66 22.82 12.66
N LYS A 64 -19.44 23.75 13.22
CA LYS A 64 -20.90 23.84 12.96
C LYS A 64 -21.27 24.06 11.48
N ARG A 65 -20.32 24.47 10.64
CA ARG A 65 -20.48 24.70 9.20
C ARG A 65 -20.02 23.51 8.36
N GLY A 66 -19.44 22.49 9.00
CA GLY A 66 -18.87 21.32 8.32
C GLY A 66 -17.39 21.49 7.94
N GLU A 67 -16.74 22.57 8.38
CA GLU A 67 -15.35 22.87 8.01
C GLU A 67 -14.38 22.32 9.07
N PHE A 68 -13.34 21.59 8.64
CA PHE A 68 -12.34 20.98 9.54
C PHE A 68 -11.35 22.02 10.06
N THR A 69 -11.78 22.77 11.06
CA THR A 69 -11.06 23.91 11.66
C THR A 69 -10.80 23.75 13.15
N GLN A 70 -11.51 22.86 13.85
CA GLN A 70 -11.38 22.68 15.29
C GLN A 70 -10.37 21.60 15.63
N LEU A 71 -9.34 21.94 16.40
CA LEU A 71 -8.37 20.97 16.93
C LEU A 71 -9.03 19.98 17.90
N LEU A 72 -8.77 18.70 17.69
CA LEU A 72 -9.13 17.65 18.63
C LEU A 72 -8.11 17.62 19.77
N THR A 73 -8.58 17.72 21.01
CA THR A 73 -7.70 17.68 22.18
C THR A 73 -7.20 16.25 22.42
N PRO A 74 -6.03 16.08 23.07
CA PRO A 74 -5.50 14.76 23.41
C PRO A 74 -6.49 13.90 24.21
N ASP A 75 -7.25 14.49 25.15
CA ASP A 75 -8.22 13.74 25.94
C ASP A 75 -9.41 13.23 25.12
N LYS A 76 -9.86 14.00 24.12
CA LYS A 76 -10.89 13.53 23.19
C LYS A 76 -10.37 12.42 22.29
N LEU A 77 -9.12 12.51 21.84
CA LEU A 77 -8.49 11.45 21.04
C LEU A 77 -8.38 10.15 21.85
N LYS A 78 -8.00 10.23 23.13
CA LYS A 78 -7.96 9.06 24.04
C LYS A 78 -9.33 8.40 24.20
N VAL A 79 -10.40 9.18 24.31
CA VAL A 79 -11.77 8.63 24.40
C VAL A 79 -12.11 7.87 23.12
N LEU A 80 -11.82 8.45 21.95
CA LEU A 80 -12.04 7.76 20.67
C LEU A 80 -11.22 6.47 20.56
N ASP A 81 -9.96 6.48 21.00
CA ASP A 81 -9.11 5.29 20.99
C ASP A 81 -9.68 4.15 21.85
N GLN A 82 -10.26 4.52 23.00
CA GLN A 82 -10.92 3.58 23.90
C GLN A 82 -12.19 3.01 23.26
N GLU A 83 -13.05 3.85 22.69
CA GLU A 83 -14.26 3.43 21.97
C GLU A 83 -13.92 2.51 20.80
N PHE A 84 -12.86 2.85 20.05
CA PHE A 84 -12.44 2.11 18.88
C PHE A 84 -11.76 0.78 19.18
N SER A 85 -11.24 0.61 20.40
CA SER A 85 -10.45 -0.58 20.76
C SER A 85 -11.25 -1.88 20.62
N ALA A 86 -12.54 -1.86 20.97
CA ALA A 86 -13.40 -3.03 20.87
C ALA A 86 -13.64 -3.43 19.40
N GLU A 87 -13.90 -2.44 18.54
CA GLU A 87 -14.08 -2.64 17.10
C GLU A 87 -12.83 -3.25 16.47
N ARG A 88 -11.66 -2.64 16.71
CA ARG A 88 -10.37 -3.14 16.18
C ARG A 88 -10.08 -4.57 16.61
N LYS A 89 -10.29 -4.92 17.88
CA LYS A 89 -10.13 -6.29 18.38
C LYS A 89 -11.07 -7.28 17.67
N SER A 90 -12.28 -6.86 17.33
CA SER A 90 -13.20 -7.69 16.54
C SER A 90 -12.68 -7.90 15.12
N TRP A 91 -12.16 -6.85 14.49
CA TRP A 91 -11.63 -6.92 13.13
C TRP A 91 -10.40 -7.83 13.06
N GLU A 92 -9.49 -7.70 14.04
CA GLU A 92 -8.33 -8.57 14.21
C GLU A 92 -8.73 -10.05 14.26
N LYS A 93 -9.72 -10.42 15.10
CA LYS A 93 -10.21 -11.80 15.22
C LYS A 93 -10.76 -12.36 13.91
N SER A 94 -11.38 -11.51 13.09
CA SER A 94 -11.97 -11.88 11.78
C SER A 94 -11.00 -11.75 10.59
N SER A 95 -9.76 -11.34 10.86
CA SER A 95 -8.76 -11.04 9.83
C SER A 95 -8.26 -12.31 9.17
N LEU A 96 -8.41 -12.39 7.85
CA LEU A 96 -7.89 -13.51 7.07
C LEU A 96 -6.37 -13.39 6.93
N PHE A 97 -5.81 -12.18 6.83
CA PHE A 97 -4.36 -11.99 6.77
C PHE A 97 -3.65 -12.48 8.03
N LEU A 98 -4.30 -12.40 9.19
CA LEU A 98 -3.72 -12.87 10.45
C LEU A 98 -3.97 -14.36 10.68
N ASN A 99 -5.13 -14.88 10.26
CA ASN A 99 -5.55 -16.24 10.56
C ASN A 99 -5.16 -17.27 9.49
N THR A 100 -4.77 -16.85 8.29
CA THR A 100 -4.35 -17.80 7.24
C THR A 100 -2.90 -18.24 7.49
N PRO A 101 -2.63 -19.52 7.80
CA PRO A 101 -1.28 -20.01 7.97
C PRO A 101 -0.58 -20.08 6.61
N LEU A 102 0.64 -19.53 6.52
CA LEU A 102 1.50 -19.64 5.34
C LEU A 102 2.87 -20.19 5.75
N GLU A 103 3.41 -21.10 4.95
CA GLU A 103 4.80 -21.53 5.10
C GLU A 103 5.76 -20.46 4.58
N LEU A 104 7.04 -20.61 4.92
CA LEU A 104 8.06 -19.64 4.55
C LEU A 104 8.28 -19.63 3.02
N ASN A 105 8.35 -18.42 2.45
CA ASN A 105 8.47 -18.14 1.01
C ASN A 105 7.24 -18.47 0.15
N GLU A 106 6.11 -18.77 0.79
CA GLU A 106 4.85 -19.01 0.09
C GLU A 106 4.05 -17.74 -0.16
N SER A 107 3.07 -17.87 -1.07
CA SER A 107 2.13 -16.81 -1.41
C SER A 107 0.77 -17.41 -1.70
N GLN A 108 -0.24 -16.97 -0.96
CA GLN A 108 -1.60 -17.51 -1.04
C GLN A 108 -2.58 -16.39 -1.39
N ALA A 109 -3.37 -16.61 -2.45
CA ALA A 109 -4.55 -15.80 -2.70
C ALA A 109 -5.64 -16.27 -1.72
N ILE A 110 -5.91 -15.48 -0.69
CA ILE A 110 -6.96 -15.74 0.30
C ILE A 110 -8.33 -15.48 -0.35
N THR A 111 -8.41 -14.40 -1.12
CA THR A 111 -9.57 -14.08 -1.95
C THR A 111 -9.08 -13.57 -3.31
N GLN A 112 -10.00 -13.17 -4.19
CA GLN A 112 -9.65 -12.51 -5.45
C GLN A 112 -8.90 -11.17 -5.26
N ARG A 113 -8.92 -10.59 -4.06
CA ARG A 113 -8.39 -9.23 -3.78
C ARG A 113 -7.50 -9.16 -2.53
N LEU A 114 -7.36 -10.26 -1.81
CA LEU A 114 -6.51 -10.36 -0.62
C LEU A 114 -5.49 -11.45 -0.85
N ILE A 115 -4.21 -11.09 -0.81
CA ILE A 115 -3.10 -12.01 -1.05
C ILE A 115 -2.14 -11.91 0.13
N SER A 116 -1.82 -13.05 0.73
CA SER A 116 -0.85 -13.13 1.82
C SER A 116 0.46 -13.71 1.30
N HIS A 117 1.56 -13.19 1.83
CA HIS A 117 2.91 -13.62 1.55
C HIS A 117 3.65 -13.77 2.87
N ARG A 118 4.39 -14.86 3.01
CA ARG A 118 5.38 -15.01 4.07
C ARG A 118 6.74 -15.20 3.42
N ILE A 119 7.71 -14.38 3.76
CA ILE A 119 9.02 -14.37 3.10
C ILE A 119 10.15 -14.38 4.11
N SER A 120 11.26 -15.02 3.75
CA SER A 120 12.50 -14.97 4.54
C SER A 120 13.17 -13.61 4.41
N LEU A 121 13.89 -13.19 5.44
CA LEU A 121 14.80 -12.04 5.42
C LEU A 121 15.84 -12.11 4.29
N LYS A 122 16.19 -13.33 3.85
CA LYS A 122 17.19 -13.59 2.81
C LYS A 122 16.62 -13.51 1.39
N ARG A 123 15.32 -13.29 1.23
CA ARG A 123 14.68 -13.24 -0.08
C ARG A 123 15.19 -12.05 -0.89
N THR A 124 15.45 -12.28 -2.17
CA THR A 124 15.87 -11.24 -3.12
C THR A 124 14.86 -11.05 -4.26
N ALA A 125 15.01 -9.96 -5.01
CA ALA A 125 14.18 -9.68 -6.19
C ALA A 125 14.29 -10.77 -7.28
N TRP A 126 15.36 -11.56 -7.26
CA TRP A 126 15.74 -12.48 -8.33
C TRP A 126 15.48 -13.95 -8.01
N ASP A 127 15.03 -14.28 -6.79
CA ASP A 127 14.88 -15.67 -6.34
C ASP A 127 13.95 -16.52 -7.21
N LYS A 128 12.94 -15.88 -7.83
CA LYS A 128 11.98 -16.55 -8.72
C LYS A 128 12.31 -16.39 -10.22
N VAL A 129 13.44 -15.79 -10.55
CA VAL A 129 13.87 -15.52 -11.94
C VAL A 129 14.95 -16.52 -12.32
N SER A 130 14.82 -17.16 -13.49
CA SER A 130 15.82 -18.10 -13.99
C SER A 130 17.18 -17.42 -14.16
N VAL A 131 18.29 -18.16 -13.96
CA VAL A 131 19.65 -17.61 -14.14
C VAL A 131 19.82 -17.02 -15.55
N ALA A 132 19.27 -17.67 -16.57
CA ALA A 132 19.32 -17.19 -17.94
C ALA A 132 18.63 -15.83 -18.10
N ASP A 133 17.46 -15.62 -17.48
CA ASP A 133 16.76 -14.35 -17.54
C ASP A 133 17.42 -13.28 -16.66
N GLN A 134 18.00 -13.67 -15.52
CA GLN A 134 18.83 -12.76 -14.72
C GLN A 134 20.01 -12.22 -15.53
N ILE A 135 20.70 -13.08 -16.31
CA ILE A 135 21.80 -12.66 -17.19
C ILE A 135 21.31 -11.66 -18.24
N LYS A 136 20.17 -11.93 -18.89
CA LYS A 136 19.58 -11.02 -19.88
C LYS A 136 19.26 -9.67 -19.27
N VAL A 137 18.61 -9.64 -18.11
CA VAL A 137 18.24 -8.39 -17.43
C VAL A 137 19.50 -7.63 -17.02
N LYS A 138 20.50 -8.29 -16.45
CA LYS A 138 21.77 -7.66 -16.10
C LYS A 138 22.47 -7.05 -17.32
N ALA A 139 22.47 -7.74 -18.46
CA ALA A 139 23.03 -7.21 -19.70
C ALA A 139 22.26 -5.97 -20.21
N LEU A 140 20.92 -5.96 -20.09
CA LEU A 140 20.09 -4.81 -20.48
C LEU A 140 20.30 -3.58 -19.57
N LEU A 141 20.65 -3.83 -18.30
CA LEU A 141 20.93 -2.80 -17.31
C LEU A 141 22.38 -2.33 -17.31
N ASP A 142 23.25 -2.98 -18.09
CA ASP A 142 24.65 -2.58 -18.16
C ASP A 142 24.81 -1.18 -18.75
N GLY A 143 25.70 -0.38 -18.17
CA GLY A 143 25.87 1.04 -18.49
C GLY A 143 24.67 1.96 -18.14
N LYS A 144 23.57 1.46 -17.57
CA LYS A 144 22.44 2.31 -17.12
C LYS A 144 22.76 3.01 -15.78
N PRO A 145 22.19 4.21 -15.54
CA PRO A 145 22.26 4.88 -14.24
C PRO A 145 21.79 3.99 -13.08
N GLU A 146 22.41 4.13 -11.91
CA GLU A 146 22.10 3.33 -10.72
C GLU A 146 20.63 3.44 -10.29
N MET A 147 20.02 4.62 -10.44
CA MET A 147 18.60 4.82 -10.16
C MET A 147 17.70 3.91 -11.01
N ILE A 148 18.05 3.70 -12.28
CA ILE A 148 17.30 2.80 -13.15
C ILE A 148 17.44 1.37 -12.66
N LYS A 149 18.65 0.93 -12.31
CA LYS A 149 18.90 -0.42 -11.79
C LYS A 149 18.11 -0.70 -10.52
N LYS A 150 18.14 0.25 -9.58
CA LYS A 150 17.37 0.22 -8.32
C LYS A 150 15.87 0.08 -8.57
N ALA A 151 15.30 0.92 -9.43
CA ALA A 151 13.87 0.85 -9.74
C ALA A 151 13.47 -0.46 -10.43
N VAL A 152 14.33 -1.00 -11.31
CA VAL A 152 14.10 -2.31 -11.94
C VAL A 152 14.08 -3.42 -10.90
N THR A 153 15.03 -3.41 -9.97
CA THR A 153 15.11 -4.40 -8.88
C THR A 153 13.86 -4.36 -8.00
N GLN A 154 13.44 -3.17 -7.57
CA GLN A 154 12.23 -3.00 -6.78
C GLN A 154 10.98 -3.50 -7.52
N TYR A 155 10.84 -3.11 -8.78
CA TYR A 155 9.73 -3.58 -9.61
C TYR A 155 9.73 -5.10 -9.75
N GLN A 156 10.88 -5.69 -10.08
CA GLN A 156 11.02 -7.13 -10.23
C GLN A 156 10.65 -7.87 -8.94
N PHE A 157 11.04 -7.31 -7.78
CA PHE A 157 10.66 -7.85 -6.48
C PHE A 157 9.13 -7.84 -6.31
N LEU A 158 8.48 -6.68 -6.47
CA LEU A 158 7.03 -6.52 -6.31
C LEU A 158 6.27 -7.43 -7.27
N ARG A 159 6.72 -7.51 -8.52
CA ARG A 159 6.16 -8.41 -9.52
C ARG A 159 6.25 -9.88 -9.13
N SER A 160 7.31 -10.29 -8.44
CA SER A 160 7.47 -11.67 -7.94
C SER A 160 6.42 -12.07 -6.87
N LEU A 161 5.74 -11.08 -6.27
CA LEU A 161 4.63 -11.26 -5.34
C LEU A 161 3.28 -11.24 -6.04
N MET A 162 3.17 -10.68 -7.24
CA MET A 162 1.94 -10.65 -8.00
C MET A 162 1.71 -11.94 -8.79
N LYS A 163 0.44 -12.21 -9.10
CA LYS A 163 0.03 -13.20 -10.12
C LYS A 163 -0.46 -12.41 -11.34
N GLY A 164 -0.17 -12.88 -12.55
CA GLY A 164 -0.33 -12.09 -13.80
C GLY A 164 -1.67 -11.35 -13.98
N ALA A 165 -2.80 -11.91 -13.50
CA ALA A 165 -4.12 -11.26 -13.59
C ALA A 165 -4.29 -10.01 -12.70
N ASN A 166 -3.33 -9.71 -11.83
CA ASN A 166 -3.37 -8.56 -10.93
C ASN A 166 -2.45 -7.42 -11.38
N GLU A 167 -1.60 -7.62 -12.39
CA GLU A 167 -0.60 -6.60 -12.80
C GLU A 167 -1.27 -5.29 -13.29
N ASP A 168 -2.48 -5.38 -13.84
CA ASP A 168 -3.24 -4.22 -14.35
C ASP A 168 -4.10 -3.52 -13.28
N LYS A 169 -4.06 -4.00 -12.03
CA LYS A 169 -4.79 -3.43 -10.90
C LYS A 169 -3.88 -2.55 -10.03
N PHE A 170 -4.49 -1.78 -9.13
CA PHE A 170 -3.76 -1.13 -8.05
C PHE A 170 -3.43 -2.16 -6.96
N ASN A 171 -2.17 -2.55 -6.87
CA ASN A 171 -1.66 -3.50 -5.89
C ASN A 171 -1.01 -2.74 -4.74
N PHE A 172 -1.57 -2.86 -3.54
CA PHE A 172 -1.06 -2.19 -2.35
C PHE A 172 -0.44 -3.22 -1.39
N PHE A 173 0.79 -2.96 -0.96
CA PHE A 173 1.61 -3.87 -0.15
C PHE A 173 1.79 -3.31 1.25
N VAL A 174 1.38 -4.07 2.26
CA VAL A 174 1.74 -3.84 3.67
C VAL A 174 2.87 -4.78 4.03
N ILE A 175 4.07 -4.23 4.20
CA ILE A 175 5.30 -5.01 4.40
C ILE A 175 5.80 -4.77 5.82
N GLY A 176 6.04 -5.84 6.56
CA GLY A 176 6.61 -5.72 7.89
C GLY A 176 6.96 -7.05 8.52
N PRO A 177 7.81 -7.04 9.56
CA PRO A 177 8.23 -8.26 10.21
C PRO A 177 7.08 -8.88 11.03
N SER A 178 7.18 -10.18 11.28
CA SER A 178 6.16 -10.94 12.03
C SER A 178 5.91 -10.45 13.45
N TRP A 179 6.92 -9.84 14.08
CA TRP A 179 6.84 -9.29 15.44
C TRP A 179 6.28 -7.87 15.54
N CYS A 180 6.12 -7.13 14.42
CA CYS A 180 5.69 -5.74 14.47
C CYS A 180 4.17 -5.60 14.64
N GLU A 181 3.75 -5.13 15.82
CA GLU A 181 2.32 -4.90 16.12
C GLU A 181 1.68 -3.88 15.19
N SER A 182 2.34 -2.75 14.90
CA SER A 182 1.83 -1.78 13.93
C SER A 182 1.65 -2.42 12.54
N SER A 183 2.49 -3.37 12.14
CA SER A 183 2.31 -4.06 10.86
C SER A 183 1.10 -4.99 10.88
N LYS A 184 0.88 -5.73 11.98
CA LYS A 184 -0.32 -6.55 12.16
C LYS A 184 -1.58 -5.69 12.13
N GLU A 185 -1.52 -4.53 12.78
CA GLU A 185 -2.60 -3.58 12.87
C GLU A 185 -3.07 -3.06 11.52
N TYR A 186 -2.15 -2.50 10.73
CA TYR A 186 -2.52 -1.97 9.42
C TYR A 186 -2.99 -3.07 8.46
N ARG A 187 -2.52 -4.33 8.60
CA ARG A 187 -3.04 -5.45 7.81
C ARG A 187 -4.53 -5.69 8.08
N TYR A 188 -4.94 -5.83 9.34
CA TYR A 188 -6.35 -6.14 9.63
C TYR A 188 -7.26 -4.92 9.42
N ILE A 189 -6.78 -3.68 9.66
CA ILE A 189 -7.56 -2.47 9.40
C ILE A 189 -7.83 -2.32 7.90
N LEU A 190 -6.79 -2.41 7.07
CA LEU A 190 -6.94 -2.27 5.62
C LEU A 190 -7.74 -3.43 5.01
N GLU A 191 -7.57 -4.65 5.53
CA GLU A 191 -8.42 -5.77 5.15
C GLU A 191 -9.89 -5.49 5.47
N HIS A 192 -10.19 -5.00 6.67
CA HIS A 192 -11.55 -4.66 7.07
C HIS A 192 -12.14 -3.61 6.12
N TYR A 193 -11.40 -2.54 5.82
CA TYR A 193 -11.88 -1.51 4.88
C TYR A 193 -12.10 -2.06 3.48
N SER A 194 -11.21 -2.90 2.96
CA SER A 194 -11.36 -3.52 1.64
C SER A 194 -12.55 -4.48 1.56
N LYS A 195 -12.85 -5.20 2.65
CA LYS A 195 -14.06 -6.02 2.77
C LYS A 195 -15.33 -5.18 2.85
N LYS A 196 -15.31 -4.11 3.65
CA LYS A 196 -16.46 -3.21 3.89
C LYS A 196 -16.77 -2.32 2.70
N PHE A 197 -15.75 -1.90 1.95
CA PHE A 197 -15.85 -1.07 0.76
C PHE A 197 -15.23 -1.79 -0.45
N PRO A 198 -15.92 -2.80 -1.01
CA PRO A 198 -15.40 -3.58 -2.11
C PRO A 198 -15.06 -2.72 -3.34
N ASN A 199 -13.79 -2.73 -3.75
CA ASN A 199 -13.37 -2.21 -5.05
C ASN A 199 -12.67 -3.32 -5.86
N ALA A 200 -13.01 -3.46 -7.15
CA ALA A 200 -12.44 -4.49 -8.03
C ALA A 200 -11.03 -4.17 -8.53
N GLN A 201 -10.66 -2.88 -8.51
CA GLN A 201 -9.36 -2.35 -8.94
C GLN A 201 -8.31 -2.37 -7.84
N LEU A 202 -8.69 -2.67 -6.59
CA LEU A 202 -7.78 -2.76 -5.45
C LEU A 202 -7.45 -4.22 -5.12
N VAL A 203 -6.16 -4.53 -5.04
CA VAL A 203 -5.64 -5.78 -4.49
C VAL A 203 -4.73 -5.45 -3.31
N LEU A 204 -5.03 -6.03 -2.14
CA LEU A 204 -4.20 -5.89 -0.95
C LEU A 204 -3.26 -7.09 -0.80
N HIS A 205 -2.00 -6.78 -0.56
CA HIS A 205 -0.93 -7.73 -0.31
C HIS A 205 -0.43 -7.58 1.13
N SER A 206 -0.60 -8.61 1.95
CA SER A 206 0.06 -8.71 3.25
C SER A 206 1.39 -9.42 3.08
N VAL A 207 2.49 -8.71 3.30
CA VAL A 207 3.84 -9.29 3.25
C VAL A 207 4.40 -9.37 4.66
N VAL A 208 4.50 -10.61 5.16
CA VAL A 208 5.09 -10.92 6.47
C VAL A 208 6.53 -11.35 6.25
N VAL A 209 7.46 -10.58 6.80
CA VAL A 209 8.88 -10.93 6.81
C VAL A 209 9.18 -11.74 8.06
N ASP A 210 9.74 -12.93 7.88
CA ASP A 210 10.21 -13.77 8.97
C ASP A 210 11.56 -13.23 9.46
N ASP A 211 11.51 -12.51 10.58
CA ASP A 211 12.66 -11.81 11.18
C ASP A 211 12.71 -12.00 12.70
N PRO A 212 13.01 -13.20 13.22
CA PRO A 212 13.00 -13.45 14.67
C PRO A 212 14.09 -12.67 15.43
N GLN A 213 15.07 -12.08 14.74
CA GLN A 213 16.24 -11.43 15.35
C GLN A 213 16.23 -9.89 15.21
N GLY A 214 15.20 -9.30 14.59
CA GLY A 214 15.11 -7.85 14.43
C GLY A 214 16.12 -7.26 13.45
N GLN A 215 16.54 -8.03 12.45
CA GLN A 215 17.59 -7.68 11.47
C GLN A 215 17.05 -7.08 10.17
N ILE A 216 15.74 -6.86 10.06
CA ILE A 216 15.11 -6.40 8.82
C ILE A 216 15.73 -5.11 8.28
N PHE A 217 16.15 -4.18 9.14
CA PHE A 217 16.61 -2.85 8.73
C PHE A 217 17.94 -2.86 7.96
N ASP A 218 18.79 -3.88 8.15
CA ASP A 218 20.06 -4.02 7.41
C ASP A 218 19.99 -5.11 6.33
N SER A 219 18.79 -5.62 6.05
CA SER A 219 18.60 -6.75 5.14
C SER A 219 18.67 -6.35 3.67
N GLN A 220 19.22 -7.24 2.84
CA GLN A 220 19.16 -7.08 1.38
C GLN A 220 17.72 -6.95 0.87
N LEU A 221 16.78 -7.64 1.53
CA LEU A 221 15.35 -7.54 1.25
C LEU A 221 14.86 -6.08 1.28
N MET A 222 15.24 -5.33 2.32
CA MET A 222 14.87 -3.92 2.44
C MET A 222 15.55 -3.06 1.39
N ASN A 223 16.82 -3.32 1.07
CA ASN A 223 17.52 -2.63 -0.02
C ASN A 223 16.87 -2.88 -1.39
N ASP A 224 16.36 -4.08 -1.64
CA ASP A 224 15.68 -4.42 -2.90
C ASP A 224 14.28 -3.77 -2.99
N LEU A 225 13.52 -3.80 -1.89
CA LEU A 225 12.15 -3.24 -1.82
C LEU A 225 12.12 -1.72 -1.69
N PHE A 226 13.13 -1.14 -1.06
CA PHE A 226 13.25 0.27 -0.74
C PHE A 226 14.69 0.71 -1.05
N PRO A 227 15.01 0.93 -2.34
CA PRO A 227 16.38 1.22 -2.75
C PRO A 227 16.76 2.72 -2.69
N PHE A 228 15.83 3.61 -2.34
CA PHE A 228 16.01 5.07 -2.30
C PHE A 228 15.86 5.65 -0.87
N PRO A 229 16.76 5.30 0.07
CA PRO A 229 16.64 5.69 1.48
C PRO A 229 16.60 7.20 1.72
N GLU A 230 17.10 8.02 0.80
CA GLU A 230 16.96 9.47 0.83
C GLU A 230 15.50 9.95 0.84
N ASN A 231 14.56 9.14 0.35
CA ASN A 231 13.14 9.47 0.27
C ASN A 231 12.36 9.12 1.55
N TYR A 232 12.96 8.42 2.52
CA TYR A 232 12.25 7.95 3.71
C TYR A 232 13.18 7.56 4.87
N SER A 233 12.63 7.45 6.08
CA SER A 233 13.37 6.83 7.19
C SER A 233 13.42 5.31 7.02
N HIS A 234 14.63 4.76 6.87
CA HIS A 234 14.85 3.31 6.70
C HIS A 234 14.40 2.49 7.92
N ASN A 235 14.35 3.08 9.12
CA ASN A 235 14.13 2.39 10.39
C ASN A 235 12.66 2.38 10.86
N SER A 236 11.70 2.43 9.94
CA SER A 236 10.27 2.49 10.29
C SER A 236 9.49 1.34 9.68
N VAL A 237 8.73 0.61 10.50
CA VAL A 237 7.77 -0.42 10.07
C VAL A 237 6.37 -0.09 10.60
N PRO A 238 5.27 -0.48 9.92
CA PRO A 238 5.20 -1.11 8.61
C PRO A 238 5.74 -0.22 7.48
N ARG A 239 6.06 -0.85 6.36
CA ARG A 239 6.43 -0.21 5.11
C ARG A 239 5.31 -0.38 4.11
N PHE A 240 5.18 0.58 3.21
CA PHE A 240 4.09 0.60 2.24
C PHE A 240 4.63 0.81 0.83
N LEU A 241 4.16 -0.01 -0.10
CA LEU A 241 4.41 0.13 -1.52
C LEU A 241 3.07 0.04 -2.25
N ALA A 242 2.95 0.74 -3.37
CA ALA A 242 1.87 0.52 -4.31
C ALA A 242 2.42 0.37 -5.72
N LEU A 243 1.77 -0.46 -6.52
CA LEU A 243 2.13 -0.74 -7.90
C LEU A 243 0.88 -0.75 -8.77
N GLU A 244 0.93 -0.02 -9.87
CA GLU A 244 -0.12 -0.03 -10.89
C GLU A 244 0.49 0.13 -12.27
N LYS A 245 -0.05 -0.60 -13.24
CA LYS A 245 0.22 -0.37 -14.65
C LYS A 245 -0.95 0.40 -15.24
N SER A 246 -0.73 1.66 -15.61
CA SER A 246 -1.75 2.55 -16.18
C SER A 246 -1.28 3.06 -17.54
N GLU A 247 -2.11 2.89 -18.57
CA GLU A 247 -1.81 3.31 -19.96
C GLU A 247 -0.47 2.77 -20.50
N GLY A 248 -0.10 1.55 -20.08
CA GLY A 248 1.17 0.93 -20.46
C GLY A 248 2.38 1.42 -19.67
N GLN A 249 2.22 2.45 -18.82
CA GLN A 249 3.25 2.94 -17.92
C GLN A 249 3.13 2.29 -16.55
N LEU A 250 4.28 1.88 -16.00
CA LEU A 250 4.37 1.36 -14.65
C LEU A 250 4.57 2.51 -13.66
N LYS A 251 3.77 2.52 -12.60
CA LYS A 251 3.92 3.47 -11.48
C LYS A 251 4.14 2.71 -10.19
N VAL A 252 5.20 3.08 -9.47
CA VAL A 252 5.51 2.60 -8.13
C VAL A 252 5.40 3.79 -7.19
N TRP A 253 4.65 3.63 -6.09
CA TRP A 253 4.60 4.61 -5.02
C TRP A 253 5.17 4.00 -3.75
N GLU A 254 5.86 4.82 -2.97
CA GLU A 254 6.48 4.42 -1.71
C GLU A 254 5.88 5.17 -0.53
N GLU A 255 5.79 4.48 0.61
CA GLU A 255 5.52 5.04 1.93
C GLU A 255 4.30 5.97 1.96
N GLY A 256 4.50 7.26 2.26
CA GLY A 256 3.42 8.25 2.35
C GLY A 256 2.64 8.37 1.04
N HIS A 257 3.32 8.35 -0.11
CA HIS A 257 2.66 8.45 -1.41
C HIS A 257 1.79 7.22 -1.68
N ALA A 258 2.26 6.03 -1.33
CA ALA A 258 1.46 4.81 -1.46
C ALA A 258 0.18 4.89 -0.61
N LEU A 259 0.30 5.34 0.65
CA LEU A 259 -0.83 5.52 1.55
C LEU A 259 -1.80 6.61 1.06
N ALA A 260 -1.27 7.71 0.53
CA ALA A 260 -2.07 8.80 -0.03
C ALA A 260 -2.91 8.31 -1.22
N GLU A 261 -2.31 7.57 -2.16
CA GLU A 261 -3.02 6.97 -3.30
C GLU A 261 -4.09 5.99 -2.83
N LEU A 262 -3.75 5.08 -1.91
CA LEU A 262 -4.71 4.13 -1.34
C LEU A 262 -5.91 4.86 -0.71
N LYS A 263 -5.63 5.83 0.15
CA LYS A 263 -6.65 6.59 0.88
C LYS A 263 -7.52 7.38 -0.10
N ASN A 264 -6.92 8.23 -0.93
CA ASN A 264 -7.63 9.19 -1.77
C ASN A 264 -8.51 8.48 -2.81
N ARG A 265 -8.02 7.38 -3.41
CA ARG A 265 -8.74 6.68 -4.48
C ARG A 265 -9.81 5.73 -3.95
N PHE A 266 -9.60 5.10 -2.80
CA PHE A 266 -10.43 3.96 -2.38
C PHE A 266 -11.21 4.20 -1.09
N PHE A 267 -10.69 5.00 -0.15
CA PHE A 267 -11.22 5.01 1.23
C PHE A 267 -11.69 6.37 1.73
N ALA A 268 -11.15 7.48 1.26
CA ALA A 268 -11.44 8.83 1.76
C ALA A 268 -12.94 9.19 1.69
N GLN A 269 -13.62 8.74 0.64
CA GLN A 269 -15.06 8.95 0.45
C GLN A 269 -15.93 8.24 1.50
N HIS A 270 -15.36 7.27 2.23
CA HIS A 270 -16.05 6.48 3.24
C HIS A 270 -15.72 6.93 4.66
N ARG A 271 -15.04 8.07 4.85
CA ARG A 271 -14.73 8.59 6.18
C ARG A 271 -15.97 8.74 7.07
N GLY A 272 -15.81 8.55 8.38
CA GLY A 272 -16.91 8.69 9.35
C GLY A 272 -17.90 7.53 9.36
N PHE A 273 -17.59 6.39 8.72
CA PHE A 273 -18.56 5.30 8.54
C PHE A 273 -18.96 4.54 9.82
N LEU A 274 -18.24 4.70 10.94
CA LEU A 274 -18.67 4.16 12.23
C LEU A 274 -19.55 5.13 13.02
N ASP A 275 -19.82 6.31 12.46
CA ASP A 275 -20.75 7.31 13.00
C ASP A 275 -20.50 7.58 14.49
N SER A 276 -19.24 7.89 14.84
CA SER A 276 -18.93 8.40 16.18
C SER A 276 -19.53 9.79 16.30
N ALA A 277 -20.53 9.97 17.15
CA ALA A 277 -21.05 11.28 17.54
C ALA A 277 -20.00 12.07 18.34
N LEU A 278 -18.91 12.48 17.68
CA LEU A 278 -18.18 13.68 18.06
C LEU A 278 -19.20 14.83 17.99
N PRO A 279 -19.27 15.63 19.05
CA PRO A 279 -20.50 16.19 19.63
C PRO A 279 -21.51 16.60 18.56
N VAL A 280 -22.58 15.80 18.45
CA VAL A 280 -23.80 15.99 17.64
C VAL A 280 -23.71 17.16 16.65
N LEU A 281 -23.00 16.95 15.55
CA LEU A 281 -23.34 17.65 14.33
C LEU A 281 -24.64 16.99 13.86
N LYS A 282 -25.75 17.73 13.96
CA LYS A 282 -27.05 17.33 13.38
C LYS A 282 -26.79 16.69 12.02
N LYS A 283 -27.35 15.49 11.79
CA LYS A 283 -27.39 14.82 10.49
C LYS A 283 -27.55 15.88 9.39
N VAL A 284 -26.46 16.14 8.66
CA VAL A 284 -26.54 16.95 7.46
C VAL A 284 -27.29 16.09 6.47
N SER A 285 -28.53 16.48 6.16
CA SER A 285 -29.27 15.90 5.05
C SER A 285 -28.44 16.11 3.79
N VAL A 286 -27.93 15.02 3.20
CA VAL A 286 -27.32 15.07 1.88
C VAL A 286 -28.39 15.59 0.91
N PRO A 287 -28.19 16.70 0.19
CA PRO A 287 -29.13 17.12 -0.83
C PRO A 287 -29.27 15.99 -1.85
N ASN A 288 -30.50 15.63 -2.22
CA ASN A 288 -30.86 14.59 -3.20
C ASN A 288 -30.23 14.74 -4.60
N ARG A 289 -29.36 15.73 -4.82
CA ARG A 289 -28.69 15.99 -6.10
C ARG A 289 -27.47 15.08 -6.38
N PHE A 290 -27.05 14.25 -5.42
CA PHE A 290 -25.98 13.26 -5.61
C PHE A 290 -26.46 11.80 -5.63
N LEU A 291 -27.76 11.55 -5.51
CA LEU A 291 -28.33 10.23 -5.77
C LEU A 291 -28.64 10.16 -7.27
N ALA A 292 -27.74 9.52 -8.02
CA ALA A 292 -28.05 9.11 -9.39
C ALA A 292 -29.37 8.32 -9.36
N SER A 293 -30.37 8.82 -10.08
CA SER A 293 -31.63 8.10 -10.25
C SER A 293 -31.34 6.81 -11.02
N PRO A 294 -31.86 5.65 -10.60
CA PRO A 294 -31.82 4.47 -11.44
C PRO A 294 -32.71 4.71 -12.64
N SER A 295 -32.11 4.80 -13.82
CA SER A 295 -32.83 4.75 -15.09
C SER A 295 -33.39 3.34 -15.26
N TYR A 296 -34.72 3.21 -15.17
CA TYR A 296 -35.47 2.10 -15.76
C TYR A 296 -35.69 2.38 -17.24
#